data_AF-A0A379AEG5-F1
#
_entry.id   AF-A0A379AEG5-F1
#
_cell.length_a   1.000
_cell.length_b   1.000
_cell.length_c   1.000
_cell.angle_alpha   90.00
_cell.angle_beta   90.00
_cell.angle_gamma   90.00
#
_symmetry.space_group_name_H-M   'P 1'
#
loop_
_entity.id
_entity.type
_entity.pdbx_description
1 polymer ?
#
loop_
_entity_poly.entity_id
_entity_poly.type
_entity_poly.pdbx_seq_one_letter_code
_entity_poly.pdbx_strand_id
1 'polypeptide(L)'
;MLQIDRLPAEVKRPAYDRSQLKTRMVHIGFGAFHRAHQALCSDKLAEQGSDWGYCEVNLNSGALIEALREQHLLYTLTEMADDSLHTRVIGVITQALHGKSDGIEAVINAMSQPEVAIVSMTVTEKGYCHQPASGNLNPDHPDIVHDLQNPDSPRSLPGLILAAIRRRRDQGLPAFSVMSCDNMPENGHVTRNVVVQLAQHQDPALADYIQQHITFPSTMVDRIVPAMTDAAFAALGARLGSDDPVAVEAEPFFQWVIEDNFVNGRPAWEKAGAELVSDVLPYEEMKLRMLNGSHSFLAYLGFLAGYEYISDCVADSHFRAAARSLMIDEQAPTLRTQGVDLNAYADSLIARYENRAIKHRTYQNRH
;
A
#
# COMPACT_ATOMS: atom_id res chain seq x y z
N MET A 1 -7.22 17.37 -16.97
CA MET A 1 -7.62 17.38 -15.55
C MET A 1 -9.03 16.86 -15.42
N LEU A 2 -9.24 15.94 -14.48
CA LEU A 2 -10.47 15.16 -14.32
C LEU A 2 -11.70 16.08 -14.15
N GLN A 3 -12.74 15.87 -14.97
CA GLN A 3 -13.99 16.65 -14.93
C GLN A 3 -15.17 15.76 -14.53
N ILE A 4 -15.43 15.62 -13.22
CA ILE A 4 -16.42 14.67 -12.68
C ILE A 4 -17.83 14.83 -13.28
N ASP A 5 -18.26 16.07 -13.51
CA ASP A 5 -19.60 16.39 -14.03
C ASP A 5 -19.79 15.97 -15.49
N ARG A 6 -18.70 15.70 -16.21
CA ARG A 6 -18.70 15.31 -17.63
C ARG A 6 -18.31 13.86 -17.87
N LEU A 7 -18.05 13.11 -16.80
CA LEU A 7 -17.72 11.70 -16.93
C LEU A 7 -18.87 10.92 -17.57
N PRO A 8 -18.57 9.84 -18.32
CA PRO A 8 -19.58 8.92 -18.80
C PRO A 8 -20.46 8.35 -17.67
N ALA A 9 -21.64 7.83 -18.02
CA ALA A 9 -22.60 7.31 -17.05
C ALA A 9 -22.09 6.05 -16.34
N GLU A 10 -21.30 5.23 -17.04
CA GLU A 10 -20.69 3.99 -16.57
C GLU A 10 -19.56 4.21 -15.55
N VAL A 11 -19.02 5.43 -15.45
CA VAL A 11 -17.99 5.74 -14.45
C VAL A 11 -18.65 5.97 -13.10
N LYS A 12 -18.33 5.11 -12.13
CA LYS A 12 -18.84 5.22 -10.76
C LYS A 12 -18.26 6.47 -10.09
N ARG A 13 -19.12 7.29 -9.50
CA ARG A 13 -18.74 8.50 -8.74
C ARG A 13 -18.91 8.23 -7.24
N PRO A 14 -18.21 8.97 -6.36
CA PRO A 14 -18.46 8.91 -4.92
C PRO A 14 -19.94 9.17 -4.63
N ALA A 15 -20.59 8.21 -3.98
CA ALA A 15 -22.02 8.29 -3.61
C ALA A 15 -22.26 8.94 -2.23
N TYR A 16 -21.20 9.49 -1.63
CA TYR A 16 -21.18 10.05 -0.28
C TYR A 16 -20.74 11.52 -0.29
N ASP A 17 -21.15 12.27 0.72
CA ASP A 17 -20.72 13.65 0.91
C ASP A 17 -19.27 13.70 1.43
N ARG A 18 -18.33 14.05 0.55
CA ARG A 18 -16.90 14.15 0.86
C ARG A 18 -16.60 15.15 1.98
N SER A 19 -17.47 16.15 2.21
CA SER A 19 -17.27 17.13 3.29
C SER A 19 -17.49 16.56 4.68
N GLN A 20 -18.12 15.38 4.79
CA GLN A 20 -18.27 14.66 6.07
C GLN A 20 -17.04 13.85 6.45
N LEU A 21 -16.09 13.64 5.53
CA LEU A 21 -14.86 12.92 5.82
C LEU A 21 -13.96 13.73 6.75
N LYS A 22 -13.35 13.03 7.69
CA LYS A 22 -12.34 13.58 8.60
C LYS A 22 -11.00 12.95 8.28
N THR A 23 -9.94 13.75 8.34
CA THR A 23 -8.56 13.26 8.23
C THR A 23 -8.22 12.43 9.48
N ARG A 24 -8.52 11.13 9.42
CA ARG A 24 -8.25 10.16 10.50
C ARG A 24 -7.03 9.30 10.22
N MET A 25 -6.57 9.31 8.97
CA MET A 25 -5.41 8.57 8.53
C MET A 25 -4.44 9.48 7.80
N VAL A 26 -3.15 9.27 8.03
CA VAL A 26 -2.08 9.83 7.19
C VAL A 26 -1.43 8.66 6.46
N HIS A 27 -1.24 8.78 5.15
CA HIS A 27 -0.53 7.78 4.37
C HIS A 27 0.76 8.35 3.79
N ILE A 28 1.88 7.69 4.04
CA ILE A 28 3.21 8.09 3.54
C ILE A 28 3.59 7.18 2.37
N GLY A 29 3.78 7.77 1.20
CA GLY A 29 3.98 7.05 -0.06
C GLY A 29 2.69 6.96 -0.86
N PHE A 30 2.24 8.08 -1.42
CA PHE A 30 1.08 8.14 -2.31
C PHE A 30 1.42 7.52 -3.69
N GLY A 31 1.61 6.20 -3.71
CA GLY A 31 1.97 5.42 -4.88
C GLY A 31 0.77 4.88 -5.66
N ALA A 32 1.04 4.15 -6.74
CA ALA A 32 -0.01 3.47 -7.50
C ALA A 32 -0.71 2.39 -6.66
N PHE A 33 0.06 1.61 -5.89
CA PHE A 33 -0.48 0.52 -5.07
C PHE A 33 -1.48 1.02 -4.02
N HIS A 34 -1.09 2.04 -3.24
CA HIS A 34 -1.97 2.62 -2.22
C HIS A 34 -3.31 3.10 -2.80
N ARG A 35 -3.24 3.85 -3.90
CA ARG A 35 -4.42 4.34 -4.62
C ARG A 35 -5.34 3.21 -5.08
N ALA A 36 -4.77 2.13 -5.59
CA ALA A 36 -5.54 0.98 -6.03
C ALA A 36 -5.95 0.02 -4.89
N HIS A 37 -5.49 0.20 -3.65
CA HIS A 37 -5.66 -0.82 -2.59
C HIS A 37 -6.31 -0.24 -1.33
N GLN A 38 -5.55 0.43 -0.45
CA GLN A 38 -6.09 0.89 0.84
C GLN A 38 -7.09 2.06 0.66
N ALA A 39 -6.80 2.96 -0.29
CA ALA A 39 -7.72 4.06 -0.61
C ALA A 39 -9.04 3.53 -1.19
N LEU A 40 -9.00 2.50 -2.05
CA LEU A 40 -10.21 1.84 -2.55
C LEU A 40 -11.04 1.23 -1.41
N CYS A 41 -10.39 0.52 -0.49
CA CYS A 41 -11.07 -0.10 0.64
C CYS A 41 -11.82 0.97 1.47
N SER A 42 -11.16 2.09 1.75
CA SER A 42 -11.77 3.20 2.47
C SER A 42 -12.87 3.91 1.68
N ASP A 43 -12.72 4.03 0.35
CA ASP A 43 -13.75 4.58 -0.55
C ASP A 43 -15.03 3.75 -0.56
N LYS A 44 -14.90 2.42 -0.60
CA LYS A 44 -16.04 1.50 -0.44
C LYS A 44 -16.72 1.63 0.92
N LEU A 45 -15.98 1.94 1.99
CA LEU A 45 -16.56 2.17 3.32
C LEU A 45 -17.23 3.54 3.44
N ALA A 46 -16.71 4.57 2.79
CA ALA A 46 -17.33 5.89 2.77
C ALA A 46 -18.74 5.83 2.13
N GLU A 47 -18.92 5.00 1.10
CA GLU A 47 -20.25 4.68 0.53
C GLU A 47 -21.20 4.03 1.55
N GLN A 48 -20.67 3.43 2.61
CA GLN A 48 -21.42 2.80 3.71
C GLN A 48 -21.53 3.72 4.94
N GLY A 49 -21.17 5.01 4.81
CA GLY A 49 -21.28 6.01 5.87
C GLY A 49 -20.05 6.14 6.78
N SER A 50 -18.89 5.58 6.41
CA SER A 50 -17.63 5.83 7.11
C SER A 50 -17.15 7.28 6.89
N ASP A 51 -16.66 7.92 7.95
CA ASP A 51 -16.07 9.27 7.91
C ASP A 51 -14.54 9.26 7.83
N TRP A 52 -13.91 8.11 7.61
CA TRP A 52 -12.45 7.95 7.60
C TRP A 52 -11.84 8.39 6.27
N GLY A 53 -11.24 9.58 6.27
CA GLY A 53 -10.48 10.14 5.14
C GLY A 53 -8.96 10.12 5.35
N TYR A 54 -8.24 10.32 4.26
CA TYR A 54 -6.77 10.32 4.20
C TYR A 54 -6.17 11.71 3.98
N CYS A 55 -5.09 11.99 4.71
CA CYS A 55 -4.06 12.92 4.28
C CYS A 55 -2.94 12.13 3.58
N GLU A 56 -2.78 12.38 2.29
CA GLU A 56 -1.74 11.76 1.47
C GLU A 56 -0.41 12.51 1.58
N VAL A 57 0.69 11.79 1.70
CA VAL A 57 2.03 12.37 1.85
C VAL A 57 3.01 11.71 0.88
N ASN A 58 3.74 12.53 0.13
CA ASN A 58 4.97 12.11 -0.54
C ASN A 58 6.17 12.88 -0.02
N LEU A 59 7.30 12.21 0.16
CA LEU A 59 8.55 12.83 0.64
C LEU A 59 9.51 13.21 -0.50
N ASN A 60 9.41 12.49 -1.63
CA ASN A 60 10.39 12.58 -2.72
C ASN A 60 9.88 13.34 -3.95
N SER A 61 8.80 12.85 -4.57
CA SER A 61 8.21 13.40 -5.80
C SER A 61 6.94 14.20 -5.50
N GLY A 62 6.91 15.45 -5.96
CA GLY A 62 5.81 16.39 -5.70
C GLY A 62 4.74 16.47 -6.78
N ALA A 63 5.08 16.15 -8.04
CA ALA A 63 4.19 16.35 -9.20
C ALA A 63 2.84 15.63 -9.04
N LEU A 64 2.84 14.44 -8.42
CA LEU A 64 1.61 13.68 -8.18
C LEU A 64 0.71 14.32 -7.11
N ILE A 65 1.30 14.91 -6.07
CA ILE A 65 0.57 15.61 -5.01
C ILE A 65 -0.04 16.91 -5.57
N GLU A 66 0.72 17.63 -6.40
CA GLU A 66 0.24 18.84 -7.08
C GLU A 66 -0.93 18.52 -8.01
N ALA A 67 -0.79 17.50 -8.86
CA ALA A 67 -1.87 17.04 -9.73
C ALA A 67 -3.11 16.61 -8.94
N LEU A 68 -2.95 15.89 -7.83
CA LEU A 68 -4.07 15.50 -6.97
C LEU A 68 -4.80 16.71 -6.37
N ARG A 69 -4.07 17.74 -5.94
CA ARG A 69 -4.67 19.00 -5.43
C ARG A 69 -5.45 19.74 -6.50
N GLU A 70 -4.90 19.84 -7.71
CA GLU A 70 -5.56 20.45 -8.87
C GLU A 70 -6.83 19.70 -9.29
N GLN A 71 -6.96 18.41 -8.95
CA GLN A 71 -8.16 17.59 -9.17
C GLN A 71 -9.10 17.54 -7.96
N HIS A 72 -9.05 18.53 -7.07
CA HIS A 72 -9.91 18.56 -5.87
C HIS A 72 -9.80 17.27 -5.03
N LEU A 73 -8.59 16.69 -4.99
CA LEU A 73 -8.27 15.45 -4.26
C LEU A 73 -9.03 14.21 -4.76
N LEU A 74 -9.29 14.15 -6.05
CA LEU A 74 -9.94 13.03 -6.73
C LEU A 74 -9.02 12.42 -7.77
N TYR A 75 -9.20 11.13 -8.01
CA TYR A 75 -8.55 10.38 -9.09
C TYR A 75 -9.40 9.19 -9.48
N THR A 76 -9.08 8.56 -10.61
CA THR A 76 -9.78 7.37 -11.10
C THR A 76 -8.98 6.09 -10.88
N LEU A 77 -9.70 5.03 -10.50
CA LEU A 77 -9.21 3.66 -10.51
C LEU A 77 -9.98 2.88 -11.57
N THR A 78 -9.27 2.19 -12.45
CA THR A 78 -9.84 1.26 -13.42
C THR A 78 -9.42 -0.18 -13.10
N GLU A 79 -10.40 -1.02 -12.81
CA GLU A 79 -10.22 -2.47 -12.63
C GLU A 79 -10.37 -3.15 -14.00
N MET A 80 -9.37 -3.94 -14.40
CA MET A 80 -9.28 -4.56 -15.72
C MET A 80 -9.39 -6.08 -15.63
N ALA A 81 -10.53 -6.64 -16.06
CA ALA A 81 -10.76 -8.08 -16.14
C ALA A 81 -10.99 -8.47 -17.60
N ASP A 82 -9.97 -9.00 -18.27
CA ASP A 82 -10.02 -9.33 -19.70
C ASP A 82 -10.55 -8.14 -20.54
N ASP A 83 -11.70 -8.29 -21.18
CA ASP A 83 -12.32 -7.24 -22.01
C ASP A 83 -13.17 -6.24 -21.21
N SER A 84 -13.33 -6.44 -19.90
CA SER A 84 -14.15 -5.59 -19.02
C SER A 84 -13.32 -4.57 -18.25
N LEU A 85 -13.78 -3.32 -18.29
CA LEU A 85 -13.17 -2.18 -17.59
C LEU A 85 -14.18 -1.58 -16.63
N HIS A 86 -13.92 -1.67 -15.33
CA HIS A 86 -14.74 -1.05 -14.30
C HIS A 86 -14.02 0.17 -13.72
N THR A 87 -14.57 1.36 -13.93
CA THR A 87 -13.91 2.60 -13.48
C THR A 87 -14.72 3.33 -12.45
N ARG A 88 -14.01 3.77 -11.42
CA ARG A 88 -14.57 4.59 -10.36
C ARG A 88 -13.66 5.76 -10.05
N VAL A 89 -14.26 6.86 -9.64
CA VAL A 89 -13.57 8.00 -9.03
C VAL A 89 -13.46 7.73 -7.53
N ILE A 90 -12.24 7.81 -7.00
CA ILE A 90 -11.94 7.70 -5.58
C ILE A 90 -11.96 9.09 -4.94
N GLY A 91 -12.68 9.24 -3.84
CA GLY A 91 -12.94 10.55 -3.20
C GLY A 91 -12.60 10.64 -1.72
N VAL A 92 -11.92 9.64 -1.14
CA VAL A 92 -11.60 9.60 0.31
C VAL A 92 -10.43 10.47 0.75
N ILE A 93 -9.76 11.13 -0.20
CA ILE A 93 -8.65 12.01 0.12
C ILE A 93 -9.18 13.37 0.56
N THR A 94 -8.79 13.78 1.78
CA THR A 94 -9.18 15.04 2.41
C THR A 94 -8.05 16.06 2.42
N GLN A 95 -6.80 15.61 2.33
CA GLN A 95 -5.61 16.45 2.26
C GLN A 95 -4.51 15.75 1.47
N ALA A 96 -3.61 16.51 0.85
CA ALA A 96 -2.40 15.99 0.23
C ALA A 96 -1.24 16.93 0.55
N LEU A 97 -0.07 16.39 0.91
CA LEU A 97 1.13 17.11 1.34
C LEU A 97 2.38 16.53 0.66
N HIS A 98 3.36 17.39 0.42
CA HIS A 98 4.66 17.02 -0.10
C HIS A 98 5.76 17.57 0.81
N GLY A 99 6.64 16.67 1.29
CA GLY A 99 7.61 16.96 2.34
C GLY A 99 8.61 18.08 2.00
N LYS A 100 8.84 18.38 0.71
CA LYS A 100 9.72 19.49 0.29
C LYS A 100 8.98 20.81 0.08
N SER A 101 7.85 20.80 -0.62
CA SER A 101 7.15 22.04 -0.97
C SER A 101 6.28 22.58 0.17
N ASP A 102 5.66 21.70 0.95
CA ASP A 102 4.93 22.10 2.18
C ASP A 102 5.82 22.06 3.43
N GLY A 103 6.93 21.32 3.35
CA GLY A 103 7.90 21.16 4.43
C GLY A 103 7.60 19.99 5.36
N ILE A 104 8.66 19.42 5.94
CA ILE A 104 8.58 18.30 6.88
C ILE A 104 7.73 18.64 8.11
N GLU A 105 7.79 19.89 8.57
CA GLU A 105 6.98 20.34 9.70
C GLU A 105 5.47 20.25 9.42
N ALA A 106 5.02 20.52 8.19
CA ALA A 106 3.62 20.33 7.80
C ALA A 106 3.20 18.85 7.85
N VAL A 107 4.10 17.94 7.47
CA VAL A 107 3.89 16.49 7.53
C VAL A 107 3.78 16.01 8.99
N ILE A 108 4.69 16.45 9.86
CA ILE A 108 4.65 16.10 11.29
C ILE A 108 3.38 16.66 11.94
N ASN A 109 2.99 17.89 11.58
CA ASN A 109 1.75 18.49 12.07
C ASN A 109 0.50 17.73 11.61
N ALA A 110 0.47 17.23 10.39
CA ALA A 110 -0.65 16.40 9.92
C ALA A 110 -0.76 15.11 10.74
N MET A 111 0.35 14.39 10.99
CA MET A 111 0.35 13.19 11.83
C MET A 111 0.03 13.47 13.31
N SER A 112 0.23 14.70 13.75
CA SER A 112 0.01 15.11 15.15
C SER A 112 -1.39 15.66 15.41
N GLN A 113 -2.30 15.67 14.43
CA GLN A 113 -3.69 16.11 14.66
C GLN A 113 -4.46 15.13 15.55
N PRO A 114 -5.27 15.57 16.52
CA PRO A 114 -5.97 14.69 17.47
C PRO A 114 -6.81 13.59 16.80
N GLU A 115 -7.42 13.89 15.66
CA GLU A 115 -8.29 12.99 14.90
C GLU A 115 -7.53 11.85 14.20
N VAL A 116 -6.22 12.01 13.99
CA VAL A 116 -5.39 10.98 13.35
C VAL A 116 -5.21 9.80 14.30
N ALA A 117 -5.73 8.66 13.86
CA ALA A 117 -5.68 7.38 14.56
C ALA A 117 -4.68 6.40 13.95
N ILE A 118 -4.35 6.54 12.66
CA ILE A 118 -3.47 5.63 11.94
C ILE A 118 -2.50 6.41 11.04
N VAL A 119 -1.22 6.10 11.13
CA VAL A 119 -0.20 6.46 10.13
C VAL A 119 0.14 5.20 9.35
N SER A 120 -0.18 5.18 8.05
CA SER A 120 0.09 4.04 7.17
C SER A 120 1.15 4.39 6.12
N MET A 121 1.75 3.38 5.49
CA MET A 121 2.81 3.64 4.50
C MET A 121 2.94 2.58 3.41
N THR A 122 3.36 3.04 2.23
CA THR A 122 3.87 2.23 1.11
C THR A 122 5.12 2.91 0.53
N VAL A 123 6.26 2.73 1.20
CA VAL A 123 7.51 3.45 0.91
C VAL A 123 8.59 2.56 0.30
N THR A 124 8.27 1.31 0.00
CA THR A 124 9.20 0.23 -0.38
C THR A 124 10.14 -0.18 0.75
N GLU A 125 10.75 -1.35 0.62
CA GLU A 125 11.70 -1.92 1.60
C GLU A 125 12.83 -0.95 2.00
N LYS A 126 13.28 -0.13 1.04
CA LYS A 126 14.36 0.85 1.24
C LYS A 126 13.97 2.00 2.17
N GLY A 127 12.69 2.32 2.28
CA GLY A 127 12.20 3.44 3.09
C GLY A 127 12.36 3.23 4.60
N TYR A 128 12.52 1.99 5.05
CA TYR A 128 12.60 1.64 6.47
C TYR A 128 13.98 1.90 7.10
N CYS A 129 15.00 2.19 6.29
CA CYS A 129 16.38 2.37 6.75
C CYS A 129 16.87 1.18 7.62
N HIS A 130 16.46 -0.05 7.27
CA HIS A 130 16.76 -1.25 8.02
C HIS A 130 17.89 -2.06 7.37
N GLN A 131 18.51 -2.95 8.14
CA GLN A 131 19.40 -3.98 7.63
C GLN A 131 18.55 -5.20 7.19
N PRO A 132 18.53 -5.58 5.89
CA PRO A 132 17.63 -6.63 5.40
C PRO A 132 17.77 -7.97 6.11
N ALA A 133 18.98 -8.32 6.54
CA ALA A 133 19.26 -9.59 7.20
C ALA A 133 18.69 -9.69 8.62
N SER A 134 18.46 -8.56 9.30
CA SER A 134 18.06 -8.54 10.72
C SER A 134 16.74 -7.82 10.99
N GLY A 135 16.23 -7.03 10.04
CA GLY A 135 15.05 -6.18 10.27
C GLY A 135 15.31 -5.01 11.23
N ASN A 136 16.56 -4.84 11.69
CA ASN A 136 16.94 -3.79 12.65
C ASN A 136 17.27 -2.48 11.94
N LEU A 137 17.20 -1.38 12.68
CA LEU A 137 17.64 -0.07 12.21
C LEU A 137 19.09 -0.14 11.72
N ASN A 138 19.37 0.47 10.58
CA ASN A 138 20.73 0.69 10.11
C ASN A 138 21.24 2.04 10.64
N PRO A 139 22.07 2.07 11.70
CA PRO A 139 22.54 3.32 12.29
C PRO A 139 23.48 4.10 11.36
N ASP A 140 24.10 3.42 10.39
CA ASP A 140 25.02 4.01 9.42
C ASP A 140 24.29 4.60 8.20
N HIS A 141 22.97 4.44 8.11
CA HIS A 141 22.19 5.02 7.02
C HIS A 141 22.26 6.56 7.08
N PRO A 142 22.57 7.28 5.98
CA PRO A 142 22.77 8.73 6.00
C PRO A 142 21.61 9.52 6.61
N ASP A 143 20.36 9.11 6.32
CA ASP A 143 19.18 9.77 6.89
C ASP A 143 19.02 9.48 8.40
N ILE A 144 19.44 8.31 8.89
CA ILE A 144 19.41 8.00 10.32
C ILE A 144 20.47 8.80 11.07
N VAL A 145 21.69 8.90 10.52
CA VAL A 145 22.75 9.76 11.06
C VAL A 145 22.27 11.21 11.14
N HIS A 146 21.60 11.70 10.09
CA HIS A 146 21.01 13.03 10.09
C HIS A 146 19.95 13.21 11.18
N ASP A 147 19.02 12.25 11.31
CA ASP A 147 17.88 12.35 12.21
C ASP A 147 18.26 12.26 13.69
N LEU A 148 19.34 11.53 14.00
CA LEU A 148 19.94 11.53 15.34
C LEU A 148 20.47 12.90 15.76
N GLN A 149 20.94 13.71 14.79
CA GLN A 149 21.45 15.07 15.04
C GLN A 149 20.34 16.13 14.96
N ASN A 150 19.27 15.86 14.22
CA ASN A 150 18.21 16.84 13.89
C ASN A 150 16.82 16.23 14.13
N PRO A 151 16.48 15.87 15.37
CA PRO A 151 15.29 15.06 15.64
C PRO A 151 13.96 15.81 15.42
N ASP A 152 14.00 17.14 15.36
CA ASP A 152 12.82 17.98 15.06
C ASP A 152 12.68 18.30 13.55
N SER A 153 13.64 17.89 12.73
CA SER A 153 13.60 18.04 11.26
C SER A 153 14.08 16.77 10.55
N PRO A 154 13.45 15.60 10.80
CA PRO A 154 13.90 14.33 10.28
C PRO A 154 13.74 14.21 8.75
N ARG A 155 14.55 13.34 8.14
CA ARG A 155 14.52 12.97 6.72
C ARG A 155 14.00 11.55 6.51
N SER A 156 14.30 10.64 7.43
CA SER A 156 13.92 9.24 7.32
C SER A 156 12.46 9.01 7.71
N LEU A 157 11.86 7.95 7.18
CA LEU A 157 10.52 7.53 7.60
C LEU A 157 10.46 7.24 9.12
N PRO A 158 11.39 6.47 9.73
CA PRO A 158 11.38 6.26 11.18
C PRO A 158 11.48 7.56 11.97
N GLY A 159 12.31 8.51 11.52
CA GLY A 159 12.46 9.82 12.15
C GLY A 159 11.19 10.65 12.11
N LEU A 160 10.49 10.68 10.96
CA LEU A 160 9.21 11.37 10.81
C LEU A 160 8.13 10.83 11.75
N ILE A 161 8.01 9.50 11.81
CA ILE A 161 7.07 8.82 12.71
C ILE A 161 7.42 9.15 14.17
N LEU A 162 8.70 9.05 14.54
CA LEU A 162 9.17 9.32 15.89
C LEU A 162 8.92 10.78 16.32
N ALA A 163 9.14 11.75 15.44
CA ALA A 163 8.89 13.16 15.72
C ALA A 163 7.40 13.44 15.97
N ALA A 164 6.50 12.84 15.18
CA ALA A 164 5.06 12.94 15.43
C ALA A 164 4.64 12.25 16.75
N ILE A 165 5.19 11.07 17.06
CA ILE A 165 4.91 10.39 18.32
C ILE A 165 5.33 11.26 19.51
N ARG A 166 6.54 11.82 19.47
CA ARG A 166 7.03 12.74 20.50
C ARG A 166 6.09 13.93 20.68
N ARG A 167 5.73 14.59 19.58
CA ARG A 167 4.85 15.76 19.60
C ARG A 167 3.49 15.44 20.22
N ARG A 168 2.88 14.31 19.86
CA ARG A 168 1.60 13.87 20.43
C ARG A 168 1.73 13.55 21.92
N ARG A 169 2.78 12.83 22.33
CA ARG A 169 3.06 12.53 23.74
C ARG A 169 3.17 13.80 24.56
N ASP A 170 3.97 14.75 24.09
CA ASP A 170 4.23 16.01 24.80
C ASP A 170 3.00 16.92 24.86
N GLN A 171 2.06 16.77 23.91
CA GLN A 171 0.75 17.44 23.91
C GLN A 171 -0.35 16.67 24.65
N GLY A 172 -0.07 15.48 25.18
CA GLY A 172 -1.07 14.63 25.85
C GLY A 172 -2.16 14.11 24.90
N LEU A 173 -1.88 14.00 23.61
CA LEU A 173 -2.82 13.45 22.62
C LEU A 173 -2.80 11.91 22.64
N PRO A 174 -3.93 11.26 22.30
CA PRO A 174 -3.97 9.81 22.13
C PRO A 174 -2.92 9.33 21.12
N ALA A 175 -2.37 8.14 21.33
CA ALA A 175 -1.47 7.50 20.35
C ALA A 175 -2.20 7.18 19.03
N PHE A 176 -1.43 7.00 17.96
CA PHE A 176 -1.92 6.39 16.71
C PHE A 176 -1.25 5.03 16.51
N SER A 177 -1.85 4.17 15.70
CA SER A 177 -1.20 2.95 15.19
C SER A 177 -0.36 3.25 13.96
N VAL A 178 0.71 2.48 13.76
CA VAL A 178 1.61 2.61 12.60
C VAL A 178 1.49 1.35 11.75
N MET A 179 0.89 1.46 10.58
CA MET A 179 0.54 0.32 9.73
C MET A 179 1.38 0.29 8.44
N SER A 180 2.31 -0.66 8.34
CA SER A 180 2.98 -0.92 7.07
C SER A 180 2.03 -1.66 6.12
N CYS A 181 2.03 -1.22 4.86
CA CYS A 181 1.40 -1.92 3.75
C CYS A 181 2.42 -2.25 2.65
N ASP A 182 3.70 -2.33 3.00
CA ASP A 182 4.76 -2.77 2.08
C ASP A 182 4.85 -4.30 2.08
N ASN A 183 5.27 -4.88 0.95
CA ASN A 183 5.40 -6.32 0.75
C ASN A 183 6.70 -6.86 1.39
N MET A 184 6.77 -6.80 2.72
CA MET A 184 7.83 -7.38 3.54
C MET A 184 7.26 -8.40 4.51
N PRO A 185 7.99 -9.48 4.85
CA PRO A 185 7.62 -10.34 5.97
C PRO A 185 7.57 -9.55 7.27
N GLU A 186 6.55 -9.79 8.09
CA GLU A 186 6.40 -9.20 9.41
C GLU A 186 6.58 -7.67 9.40
N ASN A 187 5.99 -7.01 8.39
CA ASN A 187 6.23 -5.60 8.09
C ASN A 187 5.91 -4.67 9.27
N GLY A 188 4.95 -5.03 10.12
CA GLY A 188 4.66 -4.36 11.39
C GLY A 188 5.82 -4.47 12.39
N HIS A 189 6.40 -5.66 12.56
CA HIS A 189 7.55 -5.89 13.42
C HIS A 189 8.80 -5.14 12.96
N VAL A 190 9.10 -5.14 11.65
CA VAL A 190 10.21 -4.35 11.09
C VAL A 190 10.01 -2.86 11.39
N THR A 191 8.79 -2.35 11.16
CA THR A 191 8.45 -0.95 11.44
C THR A 191 8.62 -0.61 12.92
N ARG A 192 8.13 -1.49 13.82
CA ARG A 192 8.30 -1.34 15.26
C ARG A 192 9.78 -1.28 15.64
N ASN A 193 10.59 -2.20 15.12
CA ASN A 193 12.00 -2.31 15.46
C ASN A 193 12.77 -1.05 15.08
N VAL A 194 12.60 -0.53 13.86
CA VAL A 194 13.32 0.66 13.41
C VAL A 194 12.92 1.91 14.19
N VAL A 195 11.63 2.08 14.50
CA VAL A 195 11.12 3.23 15.28
C VAL A 195 11.57 3.15 16.74
N VAL A 196 11.46 1.98 17.38
CA VAL A 196 11.87 1.78 18.79
C VAL A 196 13.39 1.93 18.94
N GLN A 197 14.19 1.36 18.04
CA GLN A 197 15.65 1.48 18.12
C GLN A 197 16.10 2.93 17.89
N LEU A 198 15.48 3.66 16.95
CA LEU A 198 15.77 5.08 16.79
C LEU A 198 15.41 5.86 18.06
N ALA A 199 14.26 5.55 18.67
CA ALA A 199 13.86 6.15 19.94
C ALA A 199 14.86 5.83 21.05
N GLN A 200 15.38 4.61 21.16
CA GLN A 200 16.38 4.23 22.16
C GLN A 200 17.66 5.07 22.05
N HIS A 201 18.07 5.41 20.82
CA HIS A 201 19.23 6.28 20.59
C HIS A 201 18.98 7.74 20.95
N GLN A 202 17.73 8.23 20.88
CA GLN A 202 17.37 9.63 21.12
C GLN A 202 16.85 9.91 22.54
N ASP A 203 15.90 9.12 23.01
CA ASP A 203 15.20 9.23 24.30
C ASP A 203 14.68 7.83 24.72
N PRO A 204 15.37 7.12 25.63
CA PRO A 204 14.92 5.81 26.12
C PRO A 204 13.51 5.81 26.70
N ALA A 205 13.06 6.90 27.34
CA ALA A 205 11.70 6.98 27.87
C ALA A 205 10.65 7.09 26.74
N LEU A 206 11.01 7.68 25.60
CA LEU A 206 10.18 7.66 24.40
C LEU A 206 10.09 6.25 23.80
N ALA A 207 11.19 5.49 23.82
CA ALA A 207 11.17 4.10 23.38
C ALA A 207 10.23 3.25 24.24
N ASP A 208 10.28 3.39 25.56
CA ASP A 208 9.37 2.68 26.49
C ASP A 208 7.92 3.08 26.24
N TYR A 209 7.64 4.37 26.04
CA TYR A 209 6.32 4.86 25.70
C TYR A 209 5.78 4.23 24.41
N ILE A 210 6.59 4.18 23.35
CA ILE A 210 6.20 3.56 22.07
C ILE A 210 5.83 2.10 22.27
N GLN A 211 6.65 1.36 23.02
CA GLN A 211 6.40 -0.07 23.27
C GLN A 211 5.11 -0.34 24.05
N GLN A 212 4.67 0.60 24.89
CA GLN A 212 3.49 0.46 25.75
C GLN A 212 2.20 0.98 25.11
N HIS A 213 2.29 2.02 24.27
CA HIS A 213 1.12 2.79 23.83
C HIS A 213 0.87 2.77 22.33
N ILE A 214 1.79 2.24 21.52
CA ILE A 214 1.67 2.25 20.06
C ILE A 214 1.72 0.83 19.53
N THR A 215 0.80 0.52 18.62
CA THR A 215 0.78 -0.76 17.90
C THR A 215 1.27 -0.61 16.48
N PHE A 216 1.87 -1.69 16.00
CA PHE A 216 2.44 -1.81 14.67
C PHE A 216 1.88 -3.08 14.01
N PRO A 217 0.59 -3.08 13.62
CA PRO A 217 -0.03 -4.27 13.05
C PRO A 217 0.68 -4.67 11.75
N SER A 218 0.97 -5.96 11.60
CA SER A 218 1.48 -6.48 10.32
C SER A 218 0.33 -6.63 9.31
N THR A 219 0.65 -6.57 8.02
CA THR A 219 -0.34 -6.73 6.95
C THR A 219 0.21 -7.54 5.78
N MET A 220 -0.67 -8.36 5.19
CA MET A 220 -0.45 -8.95 3.88
C MET A 220 -1.31 -8.19 2.87
N VAL A 221 -0.66 -7.62 1.86
CA VAL A 221 -1.32 -6.87 0.79
C VAL A 221 -1.10 -7.56 -0.55
N ASP A 222 -2.16 -7.70 -1.34
CA ASP A 222 -2.06 -8.29 -2.67
C ASP A 222 -3.05 -7.66 -3.65
N ARG A 223 -2.46 -7.10 -4.72
CA ARG A 223 -3.12 -6.61 -5.93
C ARG A 223 -2.06 -6.26 -6.96
N ILE A 224 -2.20 -6.74 -8.19
CA ILE A 224 -1.35 -6.33 -9.30
C ILE A 224 -1.81 -4.95 -9.79
N VAL A 225 -0.88 -3.99 -9.75
CA VAL A 225 -1.09 -2.58 -10.13
C VAL A 225 0.04 -2.20 -11.08
N PRO A 226 -0.16 -2.31 -12.41
CA PRO A 226 0.87 -1.92 -13.37
C PRO A 226 1.18 -0.42 -13.29
N ALA A 227 2.38 -0.05 -13.71
CA ALA A 227 2.71 1.36 -13.91
C ALA A 227 1.89 1.93 -15.07
N MET A 228 1.30 3.10 -14.88
CA MET A 228 0.60 3.81 -15.95
C MET A 228 1.61 4.23 -17.03
N THR A 229 1.28 3.93 -18.28
CA THR A 229 2.04 4.36 -19.46
C THR A 229 1.33 5.54 -20.12
N ASP A 230 2.03 6.32 -20.95
CA ASP A 230 1.40 7.40 -21.73
C ASP A 230 0.24 6.89 -22.59
N ALA A 231 0.36 5.67 -23.13
CA ALA A 231 -0.71 5.02 -23.87
C ALA A 231 -1.92 4.67 -22.99
N ALA A 232 -1.69 4.20 -21.75
CA ALA A 232 -2.76 3.92 -20.79
C ALA A 232 -3.48 5.22 -20.38
N PHE A 233 -2.72 6.29 -20.07
CA PHE A 233 -3.30 7.60 -19.80
C PHE A 233 -4.12 8.15 -20.97
N ALA A 234 -3.61 8.03 -22.21
CA ALA A 234 -4.33 8.48 -23.40
C ALA A 234 -5.62 7.68 -23.65
N ALA A 235 -5.56 6.35 -23.51
CA ALA A 235 -6.73 5.47 -23.65
C ALA A 235 -7.79 5.77 -22.58
N LEU A 236 -7.35 5.98 -21.33
CA LEU A 236 -8.22 6.39 -20.24
C LEU A 236 -8.84 7.76 -20.50
N GLY A 237 -8.04 8.75 -20.91
CA GLY A 237 -8.52 10.11 -21.19
C GLY A 237 -9.58 10.14 -22.30
N ALA A 238 -9.38 9.35 -23.37
CA ALA A 238 -10.37 9.20 -24.43
C ALA A 238 -11.69 8.61 -23.93
N ARG A 239 -11.64 7.66 -22.99
CA ARG A 239 -12.83 7.06 -22.38
C ARG A 239 -13.51 7.99 -21.38
N LEU A 240 -12.76 8.68 -20.55
CA LEU A 240 -13.30 9.60 -19.54
C LEU A 240 -13.82 10.92 -20.15
N GLY A 241 -13.35 11.27 -21.36
CA GLY A 241 -13.57 12.61 -21.94
C GLY A 241 -12.76 13.72 -21.23
N SER A 242 -11.80 13.35 -20.38
CA SER A 242 -10.92 14.26 -19.66
C SER A 242 -9.64 13.54 -19.21
N ASP A 243 -8.51 14.23 -19.15
CA ASP A 243 -7.26 13.64 -18.65
C ASP A 243 -7.26 13.53 -17.12
N ASP A 244 -6.78 12.41 -16.60
CA ASP A 244 -6.52 12.18 -15.18
C ASP A 244 -5.07 11.71 -14.97
N PRO A 245 -4.11 12.63 -14.71
CA PRO A 245 -2.71 12.28 -14.44
C PRO A 245 -2.49 11.54 -13.12
N VAL A 246 -3.52 11.41 -12.28
CA VAL A 246 -3.46 10.73 -10.98
C VAL A 246 -4.10 9.34 -11.05
N ALA A 247 -4.59 8.94 -12.22
CA ALA A 247 -5.25 7.67 -12.42
C ALA A 247 -4.34 6.46 -12.15
N VAL A 248 -4.98 5.36 -11.81
CA VAL A 248 -4.36 4.04 -11.66
C VAL A 248 -5.21 2.95 -12.31
N GLU A 249 -4.54 1.93 -12.81
CA GLU A 249 -5.15 0.71 -13.31
C GLU A 249 -4.72 -0.47 -12.42
N ALA A 250 -5.60 -1.43 -12.22
CA ALA A 250 -5.31 -2.62 -11.44
C ALA A 250 -6.11 -3.83 -11.90
N GLU A 251 -5.67 -5.03 -11.52
CA GLU A 251 -6.52 -6.22 -11.63
C GLU A 251 -7.74 -6.12 -10.69
N PRO A 252 -8.84 -6.87 -10.92
CA PRO A 252 -10.01 -6.86 -10.04
C PRO A 252 -9.78 -7.62 -8.73
N PHE A 253 -8.84 -8.58 -8.73
CA PHE A 253 -8.47 -9.29 -7.52
C PHE A 253 -7.95 -8.31 -6.46
N PHE A 254 -8.37 -8.52 -5.22
CA PHE A 254 -8.01 -7.71 -4.07
C PHE A 254 -7.93 -8.62 -2.86
N GLN A 255 -6.82 -8.55 -2.14
CA GLN A 255 -6.69 -9.16 -0.82
C GLN A 255 -5.93 -8.23 0.13
N TRP A 256 -6.45 -8.12 1.35
CA TRP A 256 -5.81 -7.37 2.42
C TRP A 256 -6.05 -8.07 3.75
N VAL A 257 -5.02 -8.73 4.28
CA VAL A 257 -5.07 -9.35 5.60
C VAL A 257 -4.38 -8.43 6.60
N ILE A 258 -5.03 -8.14 7.71
CA ILE A 258 -4.60 -7.13 8.67
C ILE A 258 -4.65 -7.73 10.08
N GLU A 259 -3.57 -7.60 10.84
CA GLU A 259 -3.59 -7.88 12.27
C GLU A 259 -4.51 -6.87 12.98
N ASP A 260 -5.56 -7.35 13.66
CA ASP A 260 -6.54 -6.48 14.31
C ASP A 260 -6.03 -5.92 15.65
N ASN A 261 -5.03 -5.04 15.56
CA ASN A 261 -4.30 -4.50 16.69
C ASN A 261 -4.10 -2.97 16.55
N PHE A 262 -5.16 -2.21 16.84
CA PHE A 262 -5.17 -0.74 16.69
C PHE A 262 -5.48 -0.02 18.02
N VAL A 263 -4.64 0.94 18.40
CA VAL A 263 -4.74 1.62 19.72
C VAL A 263 -5.77 2.74 19.77
N ASN A 264 -6.17 3.28 18.62
CA ASN A 264 -7.08 4.44 18.54
C ASN A 264 -8.20 4.22 17.52
N GLY A 265 -8.67 2.98 17.42
CA GLY A 265 -9.68 2.55 16.46
C GLY A 265 -9.15 2.42 15.03
N ARG A 266 -10.01 1.90 14.16
CA ARG A 266 -9.77 1.71 12.73
C ARG A 266 -11.08 1.73 11.95
N PRO A 267 -11.04 1.92 10.62
CA PRO A 267 -12.20 1.65 9.77
C PRO A 267 -12.67 0.19 9.87
N ALA A 268 -13.96 -0.04 9.58
CA ALA A 268 -14.55 -1.36 9.47
C ALA A 268 -14.17 -2.05 8.15
N TRP A 269 -12.87 -2.18 7.86
CA TRP A 269 -12.33 -2.71 6.58
C TRP A 269 -12.84 -4.11 6.23
N GLU A 270 -13.27 -4.89 7.23
CA GLU A 270 -13.94 -6.18 7.00
C GLU A 270 -15.20 -6.06 6.13
N LYS A 271 -15.88 -4.91 6.14
CA LYS A 271 -17.06 -4.63 5.30
C LYS A 271 -16.72 -4.19 3.87
N ALA A 272 -15.43 -4.03 3.57
CA ALA A 272 -14.93 -3.66 2.24
C ALA A 272 -13.98 -4.73 1.65
N GLY A 273 -13.91 -5.91 2.26
CA GLY A 273 -13.20 -7.08 1.76
C GLY A 273 -11.83 -7.33 2.39
N ALA A 274 -11.44 -6.58 3.43
CA ALA A 274 -10.25 -6.92 4.21
C ALA A 274 -10.54 -8.08 5.18
N GLU A 275 -9.51 -8.85 5.50
CA GLU A 275 -9.56 -9.96 6.45
C GLU A 275 -8.85 -9.54 7.74
N LEU A 276 -9.59 -9.47 8.84
CA LEU A 276 -9.06 -9.07 10.14
C LEU A 276 -8.73 -10.33 10.92
N VAL A 277 -7.45 -10.50 11.27
CA VAL A 277 -6.91 -11.71 11.89
C VAL A 277 -6.08 -11.36 13.13
N SER A 278 -5.79 -12.37 13.96
CA SER A 278 -4.88 -12.22 15.10
C SER A 278 -3.40 -12.40 14.72
N ASP A 279 -3.13 -13.11 13.61
CA ASP A 279 -1.78 -13.39 13.13
C ASP A 279 -1.79 -13.45 11.60
N VAL A 280 -0.97 -12.61 10.98
CA VAL A 280 -0.87 -12.43 9.53
C VAL A 280 0.22 -13.33 8.92
N LEU A 281 1.18 -13.79 9.72
CA LEU A 281 2.35 -14.53 9.25
C LEU A 281 2.00 -15.73 8.35
N PRO A 282 0.98 -16.56 8.67
CA PRO A 282 0.62 -17.68 7.80
C PRO A 282 0.10 -17.26 6.41
N TYR A 283 -0.50 -16.07 6.29
CA TYR A 283 -0.99 -15.53 5.02
C TYR A 283 0.14 -14.86 4.23
N GLU A 284 1.06 -14.17 4.91
CA GLU A 284 2.28 -13.64 4.30
C GLU A 284 3.13 -14.77 3.70
N GLU A 285 3.41 -15.83 4.46
CA GLU A 285 4.18 -16.98 3.97
C GLU A 285 3.51 -17.61 2.74
N MET A 286 2.18 -17.77 2.78
CA MET A 286 1.40 -18.30 1.66
C MET A 286 1.56 -17.45 0.41
N LYS A 287 1.35 -16.13 0.51
CA LYS A 287 1.47 -15.21 -0.62
C LYS A 287 2.90 -15.12 -1.13
N LEU A 288 3.88 -14.95 -0.23
CA LEU A 288 5.29 -14.84 -0.61
C LEU A 288 5.78 -16.10 -1.34
N ARG A 289 5.39 -17.29 -0.90
CA ARG A 289 5.82 -18.54 -1.55
C ARG A 289 4.99 -18.80 -2.81
N MET A 290 3.67 -18.92 -2.69
CA MET A 290 2.81 -19.36 -3.79
C MET A 290 2.63 -18.32 -4.89
N LEU A 291 2.49 -17.02 -4.55
CA LEU A 291 2.40 -15.96 -5.56
C LEU A 291 3.79 -15.46 -5.94
N ASN A 292 4.56 -14.86 -5.02
CA ASN A 292 5.82 -14.22 -5.43
C ASN A 292 6.84 -15.25 -5.94
N GLY A 293 6.90 -16.44 -5.34
CA GLY A 293 7.80 -17.51 -5.77
C GLY A 293 7.47 -18.04 -7.17
N SER A 294 6.20 -18.35 -7.45
CA SER A 294 5.79 -18.80 -8.79
C SER A 294 5.89 -17.69 -9.84
N HIS A 295 5.64 -16.44 -9.44
CA HIS A 295 5.84 -15.29 -10.30
C HIS A 295 7.31 -15.15 -10.72
N SER A 296 8.24 -15.22 -9.78
CA SER A 296 9.68 -15.20 -10.09
C SER A 296 10.09 -16.36 -11.01
N PHE A 297 9.57 -17.56 -10.74
CA PHE A 297 9.76 -18.73 -11.62
C PHE A 297 9.33 -18.44 -13.07
N LEU A 298 8.10 -17.94 -13.26
CA LEU A 298 7.56 -17.58 -14.58
C LEU A 298 8.35 -16.43 -15.23
N ALA A 299 8.73 -15.42 -14.47
CA ALA A 299 9.44 -14.25 -14.97
C ALA A 299 10.82 -14.62 -15.54
N TYR A 300 11.62 -15.37 -14.79
CA TYR A 300 12.97 -15.72 -15.24
C TYR A 300 12.96 -16.73 -16.39
N LEU A 301 12.21 -17.83 -16.25
CA LEU A 301 12.17 -18.87 -17.28
C LEU A 301 11.40 -18.43 -18.53
N GLY A 302 10.32 -17.67 -18.35
CA GLY A 302 9.52 -17.16 -19.45
C GLY A 302 10.30 -16.17 -20.31
N PHE A 303 11.07 -15.28 -19.67
CA PHE A 303 11.98 -14.42 -20.40
C PHE A 303 13.02 -15.22 -21.21
N LEU A 304 13.63 -16.24 -20.61
CA LEU A 304 14.60 -17.09 -21.31
C LEU A 304 13.97 -17.86 -22.49
N ALA A 305 12.68 -18.18 -22.40
CA ALA A 305 11.89 -18.79 -23.47
C ALA A 305 11.39 -17.78 -24.52
N GLY A 306 11.60 -16.48 -24.32
CA GLY A 306 11.20 -15.43 -25.26
C GLY A 306 9.80 -14.85 -25.05
N TYR A 307 9.15 -15.13 -23.90
CA TYR A 307 7.85 -14.56 -23.55
C TYR A 307 7.98 -13.14 -22.98
N GLU A 308 7.20 -12.20 -23.53
CA GLU A 308 7.22 -10.80 -23.11
C GLU A 308 6.41 -10.58 -21.83
N TYR A 309 5.27 -11.24 -21.70
CA TYR A 309 4.34 -11.09 -20.58
C TYR A 309 4.15 -12.39 -19.79
N ILE A 310 3.79 -12.26 -18.51
CA ILE A 310 3.43 -13.41 -17.66
C ILE A 310 2.23 -14.19 -18.26
N SER A 311 1.27 -13.48 -18.86
CA SER A 311 0.15 -14.06 -19.58
C SER A 311 0.57 -14.95 -20.74
N ASP A 312 1.67 -14.62 -21.43
CA ASP A 312 2.21 -15.43 -22.51
C ASP A 312 2.82 -16.72 -21.97
N CYS A 313 3.46 -16.64 -20.80
CA CYS A 313 4.02 -17.80 -20.11
C CYS A 313 2.92 -18.78 -19.72
N VAL A 314 1.85 -18.34 -19.06
CA VAL A 314 0.78 -19.26 -18.61
C VAL A 314 -0.14 -19.72 -19.74
N ALA A 315 -0.10 -19.07 -20.91
CA ALA A 315 -0.72 -19.60 -22.12
C ALA A 315 -0.01 -20.86 -22.66
N ASP A 316 1.27 -21.05 -22.34
CA ASP A 316 2.00 -22.29 -22.58
C ASP A 316 1.63 -23.33 -21.51
N SER A 317 1.08 -24.46 -21.97
CA SER A 317 0.63 -25.55 -21.10
C SER A 317 1.74 -26.11 -20.19
N HIS A 318 3.01 -26.06 -20.62
CA HIS A 318 4.14 -26.56 -19.82
C HIS A 318 4.46 -25.61 -18.68
N PHE A 319 4.52 -24.30 -18.94
CA PHE A 319 4.75 -23.27 -17.92
C PHE A 319 3.60 -23.22 -16.92
N ARG A 320 2.35 -23.31 -17.40
CA ARG A 320 1.15 -23.40 -16.55
C ARG A 320 1.20 -24.59 -15.61
N ALA A 321 1.49 -25.78 -16.14
CA ALA A 321 1.59 -27.00 -15.34
C ALA A 321 2.76 -26.93 -14.34
N ALA A 322 3.92 -26.43 -14.76
CA ALA A 322 5.09 -26.29 -13.89
C ALA A 322 4.85 -25.28 -12.75
N ALA A 323 4.25 -24.12 -13.04
CA ALA A 323 3.90 -23.14 -12.01
C ALA A 323 2.90 -23.71 -11.00
N ARG A 324 1.87 -24.44 -11.46
CA ARG A 324 0.90 -25.09 -10.57
C ARG A 324 1.54 -26.19 -9.72
N SER A 325 2.42 -27.01 -10.30
CA SER A 325 3.15 -28.05 -9.56
C SER A 325 4.08 -27.43 -8.52
N LEU A 326 4.82 -26.37 -8.87
CA LEU A 326 5.63 -25.60 -7.91
C LEU A 326 4.78 -25.10 -6.72
N MET A 327 3.59 -24.55 -7.00
CA MET A 327 2.68 -24.05 -5.95
C MET A 327 2.20 -25.17 -5.01
N ILE A 328 1.77 -26.31 -5.55
CA ILE A 328 1.09 -27.35 -4.78
C ILE A 328 2.03 -28.41 -4.22
N ASP A 329 3.01 -28.83 -4.99
CA ASP A 329 3.86 -29.97 -4.65
C ASP A 329 5.10 -29.55 -3.84
N GLU A 330 5.55 -28.29 -4.00
CA GLU A 330 6.77 -27.78 -3.34
C GLU A 330 6.47 -26.68 -2.31
N GLN A 331 5.66 -25.68 -2.67
CA GLN A 331 5.44 -24.51 -1.82
C GLN A 331 4.39 -24.77 -0.74
N ALA A 332 3.20 -25.28 -1.10
CA ALA A 332 2.12 -25.55 -0.17
C ALA A 332 2.52 -26.45 1.03
N PRO A 333 3.33 -27.52 0.88
CA PRO A 333 3.75 -28.36 2.02
C PRO A 333 4.59 -27.62 3.06
N THR A 334 5.15 -26.45 2.72
CA THR A 334 5.95 -25.64 3.64
C THR A 334 5.10 -24.67 4.47
N LEU A 335 3.81 -24.51 4.12
CA LEU A 335 2.92 -23.52 4.71
C LEU A 335 2.22 -24.03 5.97
N ARG A 336 1.89 -23.10 6.87
CA ARG A 336 1.17 -23.36 8.12
C ARG A 336 -0.25 -22.78 8.13
N THR A 337 -0.67 -22.20 7.00
CA THR A 337 -1.97 -21.53 6.85
C THR A 337 -3.11 -22.50 7.15
N GLN A 338 -4.06 -22.07 8.01
CA GLN A 338 -5.24 -22.84 8.35
C GLN A 338 -6.48 -22.21 7.73
N GLY A 339 -7.46 -23.04 7.35
CA GLY A 339 -8.74 -22.56 6.83
C GLY A 339 -8.73 -22.05 5.38
N VAL A 340 -7.60 -22.17 4.67
CA VAL A 340 -7.48 -21.80 3.25
C VAL A 340 -7.37 -23.07 2.40
N ASP A 341 -8.18 -23.18 1.36
CA ASP A 341 -8.01 -24.19 0.32
C ASP A 341 -6.85 -23.79 -0.61
N LEU A 342 -5.68 -24.36 -0.39
CA LEU A 342 -4.47 -24.06 -1.15
C LEU A 342 -4.57 -24.49 -2.63
N ASN A 343 -5.43 -25.47 -2.97
CA ASN A 343 -5.67 -25.82 -4.38
C ASN A 343 -6.48 -24.72 -5.06
N ALA A 344 -7.57 -24.29 -4.44
CA ALA A 344 -8.38 -23.19 -4.95
C ALA A 344 -7.56 -21.89 -5.03
N TYR A 345 -6.67 -21.65 -4.06
CA TYR A 345 -5.76 -20.51 -4.09
C TYR A 345 -4.79 -20.59 -5.27
N ALA A 346 -4.11 -21.72 -5.51
CA ALA A 346 -3.24 -21.90 -6.66
C ALA A 346 -3.97 -21.74 -8.00
N ASP A 347 -5.18 -22.29 -8.12
CA ASP A 347 -6.01 -22.14 -9.33
C ASP A 347 -6.40 -20.66 -9.55
N SER A 348 -6.71 -19.94 -8.48
CA SER A 348 -6.94 -18.48 -8.51
C SER A 348 -5.68 -17.71 -8.95
N LEU A 349 -4.50 -18.10 -8.49
CA LEU A 349 -3.23 -17.47 -8.92
C LEU A 349 -2.96 -17.68 -10.42
N ILE A 350 -3.18 -18.89 -10.92
CA ILE A 350 -3.06 -19.17 -12.36
C ILE A 350 -4.06 -18.34 -13.17
N ALA A 351 -5.32 -18.26 -12.74
CA ALA A 351 -6.32 -17.42 -13.41
C ALA A 351 -5.92 -15.93 -13.43
N ARG A 352 -5.31 -15.42 -12.36
CA ARG A 352 -4.77 -14.06 -12.31
C ARG A 352 -3.64 -13.84 -13.31
N TYR A 353 -2.73 -14.82 -13.45
CA TYR A 353 -1.66 -14.75 -14.44
C TYR A 353 -2.17 -14.83 -15.89
N GLU A 354 -3.33 -15.45 -16.12
CA GLU A 354 -3.96 -15.55 -17.44
C GLU A 354 -4.57 -14.21 -17.91
N ASN A 355 -4.81 -13.25 -17.01
CA ASN A 355 -5.45 -11.97 -17.33
C ASN A 355 -4.58 -11.12 -18.28
N ARG A 356 -4.99 -11.06 -19.55
CA ARG A 356 -4.26 -10.36 -20.63
C ARG A 356 -4.43 -8.84 -20.60
N ALA A 357 -5.41 -8.34 -19.86
CA ALA A 357 -5.61 -6.90 -19.71
C ALA A 357 -4.46 -6.27 -18.90
N ILE A 358 -3.87 -7.05 -17.99
CA ILE A 358 -2.72 -6.64 -17.20
C ILE A 358 -1.44 -6.98 -17.96
N LYS A 359 -0.80 -5.98 -18.57
CA LYS A 359 0.47 -6.12 -19.29
C LYS A 359 1.67 -6.23 -18.34
N HIS A 360 1.71 -7.30 -17.55
CA HIS A 360 2.78 -7.55 -16.60
C HIS A 360 4.00 -8.22 -17.27
N ARG A 361 5.08 -7.44 -17.45
CA ARG A 361 6.25 -7.87 -18.26
C ARG A 361 7.15 -8.81 -17.46
N THR A 362 7.68 -9.84 -18.13
CA THR A 362 8.60 -10.83 -17.52
C THR A 362 9.91 -10.21 -17.00
N TYR A 363 10.33 -9.06 -17.53
CA TYR A 363 11.54 -8.38 -17.09
C TYR A 363 11.34 -7.37 -15.94
N GLN A 364 10.09 -6.98 -15.63
CA GLN A 364 9.81 -5.86 -14.73
C GLN A 364 10.23 -6.12 -13.27
N ASN A 365 10.46 -7.38 -12.90
CA ASN A 365 10.81 -7.82 -11.55
C ASN A 365 12.27 -8.32 -11.41
N ARG A 366 13.21 -7.83 -12.26
CA ARG A 366 14.65 -8.15 -12.13
C ARG A 366 15.40 -7.26 -11.12
N HIS A 367 14.76 -6.83 -10.05
CA HIS A 367 15.38 -5.97 -9.03
C HIS A 367 15.52 -6.68 -7.70
#